data_AF-A0A943G8E4-F1
#
_entry.id   AF-A0A943G8E4-F1
#
_cell.length_a   1.000
_cell.length_b   1.000
_cell.length_c   1.000
_cell.angle_alpha   90.00
_cell.angle_beta   90.00
_cell.angle_gamma   90.00
#
_symmetry.space_group_name_H-M   'P 1'
#
loop_
_entity.id
_entity.type
_entity.pdbx_description
1 polymer ?
#
loop_
_entity_poly.entity_id
_entity_poly.type
_entity_poly.pdbx_seq_one_letter_code
_entity_poly.pdbx_strand_id
1 'polypeptide(L)'
;MNYISEIFTRADIQQIREFLLHGTEENRVDPRTYKERIESAHKAFSTRLHRDYPDEKEFEEITQPIYDYVNAVEEVYMEIGLQVGAILAAQTTQNLKAALERE
;
A
#
# COMPACT_ATOMS: atom_id res chain seq x y z
N MET A 1 7.31 -29.87 -12.37
CA MET A 1 7.02 -28.66 -11.59
C MET A 1 5.70 -28.11 -12.11
N ASN A 2 4.69 -28.03 -11.25
CA ASN A 2 3.35 -27.67 -11.66
C ASN A 2 3.31 -26.14 -11.85
N TYR A 3 2.96 -25.66 -13.05
CA TYR A 3 2.79 -24.23 -13.34
C TYR A 3 1.95 -23.50 -12.26
N ILE A 4 1.02 -24.22 -11.63
CA ILE A 4 0.19 -23.74 -10.53
C ILE A 4 1.00 -23.42 -9.26
N SER A 5 2.03 -24.20 -8.91
CA SER A 5 2.84 -23.95 -7.71
C SER A 5 3.72 -22.70 -7.84
N GLU A 6 4.11 -22.33 -9.08
CA GLU A 6 4.91 -21.12 -9.33
C GLU A 6 4.06 -19.84 -9.30
N ILE A 7 2.73 -19.94 -9.41
CA ILE A 7 1.84 -18.77 -9.42
C ILE A 7 1.91 -18.00 -8.10
N PHE A 8 2.00 -18.73 -6.98
CA PHE A 8 2.16 -18.14 -5.64
C PHE A 8 3.55 -17.55 -5.42
N THR A 9 4.55 -18.00 -6.18
CA THR A 9 5.89 -17.41 -6.20
C THR A 9 5.94 -16.11 -7.01
N ARG A 10 4.96 -15.88 -7.91
CA ARG A 10 4.85 -14.72 -8.80
C ARG A 10 3.83 -13.68 -8.33
N ALA A 11 3.11 -13.94 -7.23
CA ALA A 11 2.06 -13.10 -6.69
C ALA A 11 2.52 -12.40 -5.40
N ASP A 12 3.59 -11.62 -5.49
CA ASP A 12 4.01 -10.78 -4.36
C ASP A 12 2.98 -9.67 -4.09
N ILE A 13 2.80 -9.32 -2.82
CA ILE A 13 1.80 -8.33 -2.41
C ILE A 13 2.09 -6.95 -3.01
N GLN A 14 3.36 -6.60 -3.26
CA GLN A 14 3.67 -5.36 -3.94
C GLN A 14 3.27 -5.42 -5.41
N GLN A 15 3.44 -6.55 -6.08
CA GLN A 15 3.03 -6.70 -7.49
C GLN A 15 1.52 -6.60 -7.64
N ILE A 16 0.76 -7.20 -6.71
CA ILE A 16 -0.70 -7.05 -6.67
C ILE A 16 -1.08 -5.58 -6.44
N ARG A 17 -0.42 -4.89 -5.50
CA ARG A 17 -0.62 -3.46 -5.26
C ARG A 17 -0.34 -2.63 -6.52
N GLU A 18 0.80 -2.83 -7.17
CA GLU A 18 1.18 -2.10 -8.38
C GLU A 18 0.13 -2.29 -9.47
N PHE A 19 -0.32 -3.54 -9.69
CA PHE A 19 -1.37 -3.81 -10.67
C PHE A 19 -2.69 -3.11 -10.33
N LEU A 20 -3.08 -3.10 -9.05
CA LEU A 20 -4.33 -2.45 -8.62
C LEU A 20 -4.26 -0.92 -8.71
N LEU A 21 -3.09 -0.31 -8.47
CA LEU A 21 -2.92 1.15 -8.48
C LEU A 21 -2.57 1.71 -9.86
N HIS A 22 -1.80 0.97 -10.66
CA HIS A 22 -1.15 1.45 -11.88
C HIS A 22 -1.44 0.56 -13.11
N GLY A 23 -2.26 -0.48 -12.96
CA GLY A 23 -2.58 -1.39 -14.06
C GLY A 23 -1.36 -2.19 -14.53
N THR A 24 -1.27 -2.46 -15.83
CA THR A 24 -0.17 -3.24 -16.41
C THR A 24 1.06 -2.41 -16.78
N GLU A 25 1.00 -1.09 -16.60
CA GLU A 25 2.03 -0.16 -17.08
C GLU A 25 3.24 -0.10 -16.14
N GLU A 26 3.03 -0.29 -14.84
CA GLU A 26 4.08 -0.36 -13.84
C GLU A 26 4.02 -1.68 -13.07
N ASN A 27 5.18 -2.34 -12.97
CA ASN A 27 5.40 -3.50 -12.11
C ASN A 27 6.70 -3.29 -11.34
N ARG A 28 6.69 -2.28 -10.46
CA ARG A 28 7.86 -1.88 -9.67
C ARG A 28 7.76 -2.44 -8.26
N VAL A 29 8.60 -3.43 -7.98
CA VAL A 29 8.82 -3.90 -6.61
C VAL A 29 9.87 -3.00 -5.95
N ASP A 30 9.52 -2.43 -4.80
CA ASP A 30 10.47 -1.67 -4.00
C ASP A 30 11.14 -2.61 -2.98
N PRO A 31 12.47 -2.82 -3.06
CA PRO A 31 13.16 -3.72 -2.14
C PRO A 31 13.30 -3.14 -0.73
N ARG A 32 13.01 -1.85 -0.53
CA ARG A 32 13.06 -1.20 0.78
C ARG A 32 11.91 -1.67 1.66
N THR A 33 12.16 -1.72 2.95
CA THR A 33 11.12 -1.98 3.96
C THR A 33 10.06 -0.89 3.96
N TYR A 34 8.87 -1.19 4.50
CA TYR A 34 7.80 -0.19 4.63
C TYR A 34 8.27 1.07 5.36
N LYS A 35 9.03 0.90 6.45
CA LYS A 35 9.59 2.01 7.22
C LYS A 35 10.53 2.87 6.38
N GLU A 36 11.49 2.27 5.68
CA GLU A 36 12.43 3.00 4.83
C GLU A 36 11.73 3.77 3.70
N ARG A 37 10.66 3.20 3.12
CA ARG A 37 9.87 3.85 2.07
C ARG A 37 9.17 5.10 2.61
N ILE A 38 8.53 4.99 3.77
CA ILE A 38 7.85 6.11 4.44
C ILE A 38 8.86 7.17 4.87
N GLU A 39 9.92 6.79 5.58
CA GLU A 39 10.95 7.72 6.07
C GLU A 39 11.68 8.43 4.92
N SER A 40 11.95 7.73 3.82
CA SER A 40 12.57 8.35 2.64
C SER A 40 11.67 9.41 2.02
N ALA A 41 10.37 9.16 1.90
CA ALA A 41 9.41 10.11 1.34
C ALA A 41 9.21 11.31 2.29
N HIS A 42 9.03 11.05 3.58
CA HIS A 42 8.87 12.08 4.61
C HIS A 42 10.11 12.97 4.72
N LYS A 43 11.32 12.39 4.67
CA LYS A 43 12.58 13.15 4.72
C LYS A 43 12.72 14.05 3.50
N ALA A 44 12.40 13.56 2.29
CA ALA A 44 12.46 14.37 1.07
C ALA A 44 11.48 15.56 1.14
N PHE A 45 10.25 15.30 1.58
CA PHE A 45 9.23 16.32 1.83
C PHE A 45 9.71 17.36 2.86
N SER A 46 10.09 16.91 4.06
CA SER A 46 10.49 17.78 5.17
C SER A 46 11.73 18.60 4.85
N THR A 47 12.73 18.00 4.18
CA THR A 47 13.95 18.73 3.78
C THR A 47 13.62 19.85 2.79
N ARG A 48 12.75 19.58 1.81
CA ARG A 48 12.35 20.59 0.83
C ARG A 48 11.59 21.73 1.51
N LEU A 49 10.64 21.38 2.37
CA LEU A 49 9.76 22.34 2.99
C LEU A 49 10.48 23.20 4.04
N HIS A 50 11.37 22.61 4.83
CA HIS A 50 12.17 23.34 5.83
C HIS A 50 13.15 24.34 5.19
N ARG A 51 13.57 24.09 3.95
CA ARG A 51 14.38 25.05 3.19
C ARG A 51 13.56 26.25 2.74
N ASP A 52 12.31 26.03 2.36
CA ASP A 52 11.42 27.08 1.87
C ASP A 52 10.76 27.84 3.06
N TYR A 53 10.65 27.19 4.24
CA TYR A 53 10.13 27.73 5.51
C TYR A 53 11.10 27.41 6.66
N PRO A 54 12.15 28.23 6.87
CA PRO A 54 13.16 27.98 7.90
C PRO A 54 12.69 28.37 9.32
N ASP A 55 11.64 29.19 9.43
CA ASP A 55 11.00 29.47 10.71
C ASP A 55 10.19 28.26 11.17
N GLU A 56 10.48 27.76 12.37
CA GLU A 56 9.85 26.53 12.88
C GLU A 56 8.34 26.66 13.04
N LYS A 57 7.85 27.85 13.39
CA LYS A 57 6.42 28.08 13.58
C LYS A 57 5.69 28.10 12.24
N GLU A 58 6.23 28.81 11.25
CA GLU A 58 5.67 28.82 9.88
C GLU A 58 5.71 27.42 9.25
N PHE A 59 6.79 26.65 9.51
CA PHE A 59 6.91 25.26 9.09
C PHE A 59 5.84 24.36 9.72
N GLU A 60 5.60 24.48 11.03
CA GLU A 60 4.55 23.73 11.72
C GLU A 60 3.16 24.10 11.18
N GLU A 61 2.88 25.39 11.02
CA GLU A 61 1.59 25.88 10.49
C GLU A 61 1.28 25.35 9.09
N ILE A 62 2.28 25.23 8.20
CA ILE A 62 2.08 24.72 6.85
C ILE A 62 2.07 23.19 6.76
N THR A 63 2.77 22.49 7.67
CA THR A 63 2.80 21.01 7.68
C THR A 63 1.57 20.39 8.31
N GLN A 64 0.98 21.03 9.32
CA GLN A 64 -0.20 20.53 10.02
C GLN A 64 -1.34 20.11 9.07
N PRO A 65 -1.83 20.96 8.14
CA PRO A 65 -2.93 20.57 7.24
C PRO A 65 -2.55 19.42 6.30
N ILE A 66 -1.26 19.27 5.97
CA ILE A 66 -0.77 18.16 5.14
C ILE A 66 -0.83 16.86 5.95
N TYR A 67 -0.40 16.87 7.21
CA TYR A 67 -0.51 15.71 8.08
C TYR A 67 -1.96 15.33 8.36
N ASP A 68 -2.84 16.30 8.58
CA ASP A 68 -4.27 16.05 8.75
C ASP A 68 -4.87 15.37 7.50
N TYR A 69 -4.49 15.83 6.31
CA TYR A 69 -4.88 15.19 5.05
C TYR A 69 -4.33 13.76 4.92
N VAL A 70 -3.04 13.54 5.19
CA VAL A 70 -2.42 12.21 5.10
C VAL A 70 -3.04 11.24 6.10
N ASN A 71 -3.35 11.70 7.32
CA ASN A 71 -4.04 10.90 8.34
C ASN A 71 -5.44 10.49 7.86
N ALA A 72 -6.23 11.43 7.31
CA ALA A 72 -7.55 11.11 6.78
C ALA A 72 -7.48 10.09 5.62
N VAL A 73 -6.46 10.19 4.76
CA VAL A 73 -6.20 9.19 3.71
C VAL A 73 -5.86 7.84 4.34
N GLU A 74 -4.96 7.78 5.32
CA GLU A 74 -4.57 6.54 6.01
C GLU A 74 -5.78 5.85 6.65
N GLU A 75 -6.61 6.58 7.38
CA GLU A 75 -7.81 6.06 8.03
C GLU A 75 -8.78 5.42 7.03
N VAL A 76 -9.11 6.14 5.95
CA VAL A 76 -10.04 5.67 4.92
C VAL A 76 -9.51 4.43 4.20
N TYR A 77 -8.26 4.45 3.76
CA TYR A 77 -7.69 3.31 3.02
C TYR A 77 -7.46 2.09 3.92
N MET A 78 -7.17 2.29 5.21
CA MET A 78 -7.10 1.19 6.17
C MET A 78 -8.46 0.51 6.34
N GLU A 79 -9.54 1.30 6.52
CA GLU A 79 -10.89 0.74 6.65
C GLU A 79 -11.31 -0.04 5.39
N ILE A 80 -11.13 0.54 4.20
CA ILE A 80 -11.42 -0.12 2.93
C ILE A 80 -10.59 -1.39 2.77
N GLY A 81 -9.30 -1.34 3.08
CA GLY A 81 -8.39 -2.48 2.98
C GLY A 81 -8.82 -3.65 3.86
N LEU A 82 -9.24 -3.38 5.09
CA LEU A 82 -9.76 -4.39 6.02
C LEU A 82 -11.06 -5.02 5.50
N GLN A 83 -12.00 -4.21 5.04
CA GLN A 83 -13.28 -4.67 4.50
C GLN A 83 -13.09 -5.55 3.25
N VAL A 84 -12.30 -5.08 2.29
CA VAL A 84 -12.01 -5.83 1.05
C VAL A 84 -11.24 -7.11 1.35
N GLY A 85 -10.26 -7.06 2.26
CA GLY A 85 -9.51 -8.23 2.69
C GLY A 85 -10.41 -9.33 3.27
N ALA A 86 -11.38 -8.96 4.11
CA ALA A 86 -12.37 -9.91 4.65
C ALA A 86 -13.24 -10.54 3.56
N ILE A 87 -13.69 -9.74 2.59
CA ILE A 87 -14.49 -10.23 1.44
C ILE A 87 -13.68 -11.24 0.62
N LEU A 88 -12.42 -10.92 0.29
CA LEU A 88 -11.54 -11.81 -0.49
C LEU A 88 -11.25 -13.12 0.24
N ALA A 89 -11.05 -13.07 1.55
CA ALA A 89 -10.87 -14.27 2.36
C ALA A 89 -12.11 -15.19 2.29
N ALA A 90 -13.31 -14.62 2.49
CA ALA A 90 -14.57 -15.37 2.40
C ALA A 90 -14.78 -15.99 1.01
N GLN A 91 -14.52 -15.23 -0.06
CA GLN A 91 -14.60 -15.73 -1.44
C GLN A 91 -13.61 -16.87 -1.69
N THR A 92 -12.37 -16.74 -1.20
CA THR A 92 -11.33 -17.77 -1.34
C THR A 92 -11.75 -19.07 -0.64
N THR A 93 -12.30 -18.98 0.57
CA THR A 93 -12.81 -20.15 1.31
C THR A 93 -13.96 -20.82 0.57
N GLN A 94 -14.92 -20.05 0.04
CA GLN A 94 -16.03 -20.60 -0.75
C GLN A 94 -15.55 -21.31 -2.02
N ASN A 95 -14.59 -20.72 -2.73
CA ASN A 95 -14.01 -21.33 -3.93
C ASN A 95 -13.28 -22.64 -3.61
N LEU A 96 -12.53 -22.69 -2.51
CA LEU A 96 -11.88 -23.93 -2.05
C LEU A 96 -12.90 -25.02 -1.72
N LYS A 97 -13.94 -24.68 -0.97
CA LYS A 97 -15.00 -25.63 -0.63
C LYS A 97 -15.66 -26.20 -1.89
N ALA A 98 -16.02 -25.33 -2.83
CA ALA A 98 -16.64 -25.75 -4.09
C ALA A 98 -15.72 -26.61 -4.96
N ALA A 99 -14.40 -26.41 -4.91
CA ALA A 99 -13.43 -27.24 -5.64
C ALA A 99 -13.34 -28.65 -5.04
N LEU A 100 -13.31 -28.76 -3.71
CA LEU A 100 -13.22 -30.05 -3.00
C LEU A 100 -14.51 -30.88 -3.11
N GLU A 101 -15.68 -30.24 -3.20
CA GLU A 101 -16.96 -30.94 -3.40
C GLU A 101 -17.17 -31.44 -4.84
N ARG A 102 -16.29 -31.06 -5.77
CA ARG A 102 -16.32 -31.49 -7.19
C ARG A 102 -15.37 -32.65 -7.50
N GLU A 103 -14.56 -33.08 -6.53
CA GLU A 103 -13.72 -34.29 -6.58
C GLU A 103 -14.43 -35.48 -5.92
#